data_AF-A0A8C1GEG7-F1
#
_entry.id   AF-A0A8C1GEG7-F1
#
_cell.length_a   1.000
_cell.length_b   1.000
_cell.length_c   1.000
_cell.angle_alpha   90.00
_cell.angle_beta   90.00
_cell.angle_gamma   90.00
#
_symmetry.space_group_name_H-M   'P 1'
#
loop_
_entity.id
_entity.type
_entity.pdbx_description
1 polymer ?
#
loop_
_entity_poly.entity_id
_entity_poly.type
_entity_poly.pdbx_seq_one_letter_code
_entity_poly.pdbx_strand_id
1 'polypeptide(L)'
;MVLLFISKSQYFKLLKKYIFILSPITSNISGEHRNCIRVKNTTDVTVNDCKSIHPIEVTSCSGHCDTESMYSMGANIMMHSCSCCREMKTSIKKVQLKCSDDRVIDHDYVYIESCKCTPVMCENQKTSG
;
A
#
# COMPACT_ATOMS: atom_id res chain seq x y z
N MET A 1 14.32 27.16 -36.15
CA MET A 1 14.51 25.85 -35.51
C MET A 1 15.20 26.03 -34.18
N VAL A 2 14.45 26.20 -33.08
CA VAL A 2 14.83 25.68 -31.75
C VAL A 2 13.50 25.38 -31.03
N LEU A 3 13.11 24.11 -31.07
CA LEU A 3 12.01 23.56 -30.27
C LEU A 3 12.34 23.75 -28.79
N LEU A 4 11.43 24.37 -28.03
CA LEU A 4 11.52 24.49 -26.57
C LEU A 4 11.34 23.10 -25.93
N PHE A 5 12.40 22.29 -25.91
CA PHE A 5 12.49 21.09 -25.07
C PHE A 5 12.66 21.50 -23.61
N ILE A 6 11.58 21.92 -22.96
CA ILE A 6 11.56 22.00 -21.50
C ILE A 6 11.56 20.55 -21.01
N SER A 7 12.73 20.05 -20.61
CA SER A 7 12.89 18.74 -19.97
C SER A 7 11.82 18.53 -18.89
N LYS A 8 11.19 17.35 -18.79
CA LYS A 8 10.27 16.98 -17.70
C LYS A 8 10.84 17.31 -16.31
N SER A 9 12.17 17.28 -16.17
CA SER A 9 12.88 17.69 -14.96
C SER A 9 12.72 19.18 -14.62
N GLN A 10 12.70 20.06 -15.62
CA GLN A 10 12.53 21.51 -15.45
C GLN A 10 11.08 21.88 -15.11
N TYR A 11 10.08 21.15 -15.65
CA TYR A 11 8.66 21.31 -15.26
C TYR A 11 8.44 20.90 -13.80
N PHE A 12 9.06 19.79 -13.37
CA PHE A 12 9.01 19.32 -11.97
C PHE A 12 9.73 20.27 -11.01
N LYS A 13 10.82 20.93 -11.47
CA LYS A 13 11.51 21.99 -10.72
C LYS A 13 10.70 23.30 -10.65
N LEU A 14 9.89 23.63 -11.65
CA LEU A 14 9.00 24.80 -11.60
C LEU A 14 7.81 24.60 -10.65
N LEU A 15 7.24 23.39 -10.54
CA LEU A 15 6.22 23.07 -9.54
C LEU A 15 6.77 23.12 -8.11
N LYS A 16 8.02 22.67 -7.90
CA LYS A 16 8.73 22.85 -6.61
C LYS A 16 8.91 24.32 -6.19
N LYS A 17 8.81 25.28 -7.11
CA LYS A 17 9.09 26.70 -6.88
C LYS A 17 7.94 27.49 -6.24
N TYR A 18 6.70 26.98 -6.24
CA TYR A 18 5.53 27.79 -5.88
C TYR A 18 4.98 27.62 -4.45
N ILE A 19 5.33 26.59 -3.67
CA ILE A 19 4.62 26.31 -2.40
C ILE A 19 5.43 25.57 -1.31
N PHE A 20 6.69 25.89 -1.08
CA PHE A 20 7.38 25.43 0.14
C PHE A 20 7.94 26.66 0.86
N ILE A 21 7.28 27.07 1.97
CA ILE A 21 7.89 28.07 2.85
C ILE A 21 9.20 27.51 3.40
N LEU A 22 10.22 28.34 3.22
CA LEU A 22 11.62 28.15 3.58
C LEU A 22 11.81 28.07 5.09
N SER A 23 12.26 26.92 5.58
CA SER A 23 13.44 26.80 6.44
C SER A 23 13.80 25.31 6.59
N PRO A 24 15.10 25.00 6.75
CA PRO A 24 15.57 23.63 6.76
C PRO A 24 15.21 23.01 8.11
N ILE A 25 14.03 22.43 8.22
CA ILE A 25 13.94 21.25 9.08
C ILE A 25 14.76 20.22 8.31
N THR A 26 16.04 20.11 8.67
CA THR A 26 16.80 18.89 8.41
C THR A 26 16.14 17.81 9.27
N SER A 27 14.94 17.39 8.91
CA SER A 27 14.47 16.06 9.19
C SER A 27 15.34 15.18 8.31
N ASN A 28 16.54 14.90 8.82
CA ASN A 28 17.20 13.64 8.58
C ASN A 28 16.28 12.56 9.20
N ILE A 29 15.08 12.40 8.65
CA ILE A 29 14.32 11.18 8.80
C ILE A 29 15.00 10.29 7.79
N SER A 30 16.08 9.66 8.24
CA SER A 30 16.58 8.44 7.61
C SER A 30 15.34 7.61 7.29
N GLY A 31 15.12 7.35 6.00
CA GLY A 31 14.01 6.53 5.51
C GLY A 31 14.22 5.07 5.88
N GLU A 32 14.41 4.79 7.16
CA GLU A 32 14.96 3.56 7.70
C GLU A 32 13.96 2.83 8.58
N HIS A 33 12.66 3.04 8.40
CA HIS A 33 11.66 2.14 8.96
C HIS A 33 10.38 2.06 8.10
N ARG A 34 10.51 1.99 6.76
CA ARG A 34 9.42 1.54 5.87
C ARG A 34 9.24 0.03 6.00
N ASN A 35 8.76 -0.41 7.15
CA ASN A 35 8.66 -1.83 7.45
C ASN A 35 7.37 -2.44 6.87
N CYS A 36 7.11 -2.20 5.58
CA CYS A 36 6.03 -2.85 4.83
C CYS A 36 6.50 -4.24 4.38
N ILE A 37 6.12 -5.25 5.15
CA ILE A 37 6.62 -6.61 5.01
C ILE A 37 5.49 -7.58 4.73
N ARG A 38 5.84 -8.67 4.04
CA ARG A 38 4.98 -9.84 3.93
C ARG A 38 5.07 -10.65 5.21
N VAL A 39 3.93 -10.86 5.85
CA VAL A 39 3.77 -11.75 7.00
C VAL A 39 3.19 -13.07 6.52
N LYS A 40 3.71 -14.17 7.06
CA LYS A 40 3.28 -15.55 6.79
C LYS A 40 2.68 -16.11 8.06
N ASN A 41 1.53 -16.76 7.96
CA ASN A 41 0.89 -17.44 9.07
C ASN A 41 0.39 -18.81 8.60
N THR A 42 0.64 -19.87 9.37
CA THR A 42 0.17 -21.21 9.06
C THR A 42 -1.02 -21.53 9.95
N THR A 43 -2.19 -21.72 9.35
CA THR A 43 -3.44 -21.90 10.09
C THR A 43 -4.43 -22.79 9.34
N ASP A 44 -5.42 -23.30 10.06
CA ASP A 44 -6.57 -23.95 9.46
C ASP A 44 -7.51 -22.90 8.86
N VAL A 45 -7.97 -23.11 7.64
CA VAL A 45 -8.91 -22.20 6.97
C VAL A 45 -10.27 -22.87 6.79
N THR A 46 -11.34 -22.07 6.86
CA THR A 46 -12.72 -22.53 6.66
C THR A 46 -13.43 -21.65 5.63
N VAL A 47 -14.10 -22.28 4.67
CA VAL A 47 -14.91 -21.62 3.63
C VAL A 47 -16.21 -22.40 3.49
N ASN A 48 -17.36 -21.74 3.71
CA ASN A 48 -18.70 -22.34 3.54
C ASN A 48 -18.81 -23.75 4.17
N ASP A 49 -18.50 -23.87 5.46
CA ASP A 49 -18.51 -25.13 6.23
C ASP A 49 -17.51 -26.22 5.78
N CYS A 50 -16.58 -25.89 4.89
CA CYS A 50 -15.47 -26.75 4.48
C CYS A 50 -14.15 -26.28 5.10
N LYS A 51 -13.45 -27.19 5.79
CA LYS A 51 -12.18 -26.91 6.47
C LYS A 51 -11.00 -27.45 5.67
N SER A 52 -9.85 -26.77 5.68
CA SER A 52 -8.61 -27.31 5.09
C SER A 52 -8.24 -28.67 5.70
N ILE A 53 -7.86 -29.62 4.85
CA ILE A 53 -7.45 -30.98 5.30
C ILE A 53 -6.22 -30.89 6.22
N HIS A 54 -5.30 -29.97 5.91
CA HIS A 54 -4.12 -29.65 6.71
C HIS A 54 -4.01 -28.14 6.87
N PRO A 55 -3.34 -27.63 7.92
CA PRO A 55 -3.03 -26.21 8.05
C PRO A 55 -2.27 -25.71 6.81
N ILE A 56 -2.63 -24.53 6.32
CA ILE A 56 -2.00 -23.91 5.15
C ILE A 56 -1.32 -22.59 5.51
N GLU A 57 -0.29 -22.24 4.74
CA GLU A 57 0.36 -20.94 4.83
C GLU A 57 -0.47 -19.87 4.12
N VAL A 58 -1.04 -18.95 4.89
CA VAL A 58 -1.67 -17.71 4.41
C VAL A 58 -0.73 -16.53 4.59
N THR A 59 -0.84 -15.54 3.70
CA THR A 59 0.06 -14.39 3.68
C THR A 59 -0.70 -13.07 3.72
N SER A 60 -0.17 -12.09 4.44
CA SER A 60 -0.68 -10.72 4.50
C SER A 60 0.44 -9.70 4.33
N CYS A 61 0.10 -8.47 3.98
CA CYS A 61 1.01 -7.33 4.05
C CYS A 61 0.75 -6.53 5.32
N SER A 62 1.79 -6.30 6.12
CA SER A 62 1.71 -5.52 7.36
C SER A 62 2.89 -4.57 7.44
N GLY A 63 2.64 -3.35 7.91
CA GLY A 63 3.70 -2.37 8.09
C GLY A 63 3.26 -0.93 8.08
N HIS A 64 4.24 -0.06 8.31
CA HIS A 64 4.08 1.39 8.27
C HIS A 64 4.59 1.95 6.94
N CYS A 65 3.86 2.90 6.39
CA CYS A 65 4.17 3.60 5.15
C CYS A 65 4.06 5.11 5.37
N ASP A 66 4.75 5.88 4.53
CA ASP A 66 4.84 7.33 4.69
C ASP A 66 3.48 8.00 4.47
N THR A 67 3.17 8.94 5.36
CA THR A 67 2.00 9.81 5.27
C THR A 67 2.42 11.23 5.65
N GLU A 68 1.94 12.22 4.90
CA GLU A 68 2.25 13.63 5.10
C GLU A 68 0.99 14.47 4.91
N SER A 69 0.88 15.56 5.67
CA SER A 69 -0.13 16.59 5.49
C SER A 69 0.52 17.96 5.65
N MET A 70 0.40 18.80 4.63
CA MET A 70 1.09 20.08 4.58
C MET A 70 0.18 21.17 4.03
N TYR A 71 0.10 22.31 4.74
CA TYR A 71 -0.61 23.47 4.24
C TYR A 71 0.17 24.14 3.11
N SER A 72 -0.53 24.42 2.02
CA SER A 72 0.01 24.92 0.78
C SER A 72 -0.43 26.37 0.57
N MET A 73 0.47 27.34 0.79
CA MET A 73 0.13 28.77 0.67
C MET A 73 -0.28 29.19 -0.74
N GLY A 74 0.47 28.77 -1.76
CA GLY A 74 0.15 29.15 -3.15
C GLY A 74 -1.16 28.56 -3.67
N ALA A 75 -1.64 27.45 -3.09
CA ALA A 75 -2.94 26.88 -3.41
C ALA A 75 -4.01 27.19 -2.36
N ASN A 76 -3.63 27.77 -1.22
CA ASN A 76 -4.47 28.02 -0.04
C ASN A 76 -5.29 26.79 0.40
N ILE A 77 -4.69 25.60 0.39
CA ILE A 77 -5.35 24.33 0.78
C ILE A 77 -4.43 23.47 1.64
N MET A 78 -5.00 22.53 2.39
CA MET A 78 -4.24 21.43 2.99
C MET A 78 -3.99 20.35 1.93
N MET A 79 -2.72 20.01 1.70
CA MET A 79 -2.32 18.92 0.82
C MET A 79 -2.04 17.67 1.65
N HIS A 80 -2.57 16.53 1.21
CA HIS A 80 -2.39 15.25 1.87
C HIS A 80 -1.69 14.26 0.93
N SER A 81 -0.72 13.51 1.45
CA SER A 81 -0.03 12.42 0.77
C SER A 81 -0.09 11.20 1.67
N CYS A 82 -0.67 10.10 1.19
CA CYS A 82 -0.79 8.86 1.95
C CYS A 82 -0.25 7.70 1.14
N SER A 83 0.36 6.72 1.81
CA SER A 83 0.69 5.42 1.24
C SER A 83 0.20 4.30 2.15
N CYS A 84 -0.23 3.18 1.56
CA CYS A 84 -0.62 1.97 2.29
C CYS A 84 0.30 0.80 1.95
N CYS A 85 0.54 -0.07 2.92
CA CYS A 85 1.26 -1.32 2.69
C CYS A 85 0.33 -2.31 1.96
N ARG A 86 0.61 -2.58 0.69
CA ARG A 86 -0.24 -3.42 -0.18
C ARG A 86 0.58 -4.47 -0.91
N GLU A 87 -0.11 -5.50 -1.38
CA GLU A 87 0.44 -6.53 -2.24
C GLU A 87 1.02 -5.92 -3.53
N MET A 88 2.28 -6.23 -3.82
CA MET A 88 2.96 -5.83 -5.05
C MET A 88 2.85 -6.93 -6.11
N LYS A 89 2.94 -8.18 -5.68
CA LYS A 89 2.83 -9.37 -6.54
C LYS A 89 2.05 -10.44 -5.80
N THR A 90 1.15 -11.09 -6.52
CA THR A 90 0.34 -12.20 -6.04
C THR A 90 0.48 -13.41 -6.97
N SER A 91 0.15 -14.58 -6.44
CA SER A 91 -0.02 -15.83 -7.16
C SER A 91 -1.31 -16.50 -6.69
N ILE A 92 -1.86 -17.40 -7.51
CA ILE A 92 -2.98 -18.25 -7.10
C ILE A 92 -2.41 -19.58 -6.62
N LYS A 93 -2.84 -20.01 -5.43
CA LYS A 93 -2.52 -21.33 -4.87
C LYS A 93 -3.81 -22.11 -4.66
N LYS A 94 -3.70 -23.43 -4.68
CA LYS A 94 -4.81 -24.34 -4.50
C LYS A 94 -4.68 -25.08 -3.17
N VAL A 95 -5.80 -25.23 -2.46
CA VAL A 95 -5.92 -26.02 -1.23
C VAL A 95 -7.08 -27.01 -1.36
N GLN A 96 -6.94 -28.17 -0.74
CA GLN A 96 -8.05 -29.12 -0.59
C GLN A 96 -8.78 -28.87 0.72
N LEU A 97 -10.09 -28.69 0.63
CA LEU A 97 -11.00 -28.53 1.76
C LEU A 97 -11.88 -29.77 1.89
N LYS A 98 -12.10 -30.22 3.13
CA LYS A 98 -13.05 -31.26 3.48
C LYS A 98 -14.30 -30.61 4.10
N CYS A 99 -15.45 -30.88 3.51
CA CYS A 99 -16.74 -30.39 3.95
C CYS A 99 -17.40 -31.35 4.96
N SER A 100 -18.42 -30.89 5.67
CA SER A 100 -19.16 -31.71 6.64
C SER A 100 -19.90 -32.90 6.03
N ASP A 101 -20.17 -32.86 4.71
CA ASP A 101 -20.78 -33.95 3.92
C ASP A 101 -19.75 -34.90 3.31
N ASP A 102 -18.53 -34.92 3.86
CA ASP A 102 -17.37 -35.71 3.42
C ASP A 102 -16.87 -35.43 1.99
N ARG A 103 -17.44 -34.46 1.27
CA ARG A 103 -16.89 -34.03 -0.03
C ARG A 103 -15.53 -33.35 0.17
N VAL A 104 -14.64 -33.60 -0.79
CA VAL A 104 -13.36 -32.89 -0.92
C VAL A 104 -13.44 -31.98 -2.12
N ILE A 105 -13.18 -30.69 -1.90
CA ILE A 105 -13.18 -29.68 -2.96
C ILE A 105 -11.82 -29.01 -3.04
N ASP A 106 -11.41 -28.69 -4.28
CA ASP A 106 -10.31 -27.77 -4.51
C ASP A 106 -10.82 -26.33 -4.37
N HIS A 107 -10.05 -25.51 -3.67
CA HIS A 107 -10.30 -24.08 -3.55
C HIS A 107 -9.03 -23.29 -3.89
N ASP A 108 -9.19 -22.32 -4.77
CA ASP A 108 -8.11 -21.41 -5.15
C ASP A 108 -8.12 -20.18 -4.23
N TYR A 109 -6.95 -19.80 -3.72
CA TYR A 109 -6.79 -18.61 -2.90
C TYR A 109 -5.60 -17.76 -3.38
N VAL A 110 -5.68 -16.47 -3.08
CA VAL A 110 -4.63 -15.50 -3.41
C VAL A 110 -3.50 -15.61 -2.39
N TYR A 111 -2.28 -15.84 -2.88
CA TYR A 111 -1.06 -15.85 -2.10
C TYR A 111 -0.21 -14.61 -2.44
N ILE A 112 0.24 -13.88 -1.44
CA ILE A 112 1.02 -12.65 -1.59
C ILE A 112 2.50 -13.03 -1.71
N GLU A 113 3.12 -12.67 -2.82
CA GLU A 113 4.55 -12.90 -3.08
C GLU A 113 5.43 -11.78 -2.52
N SER A 114 4.94 -10.54 -2.56
CA SER A 114 5.67 -9.37 -2.07
C SER A 114 4.73 -8.21 -1.72
N CYS A 115 5.21 -7.31 -0.87
CA CYS A 115 4.49 -6.12 -0.40
C CYS A 115 5.28 -4.85 -0.74
N LYS A 116 4.58 -3.73 -0.90
CA LYS A 116 5.19 -2.41 -1.03
C LYS A 116 4.27 -1.32 -0.48
N CYS A 117 4.87 -0.20 -0.08
CA CYS A 117 4.10 1.02 0.13
C CYS A 117 3.61 1.55 -1.23
N THR A 118 2.29 1.64 -1.38
CA THR A 118 1.64 2.13 -2.59
C THR A 118 0.90 3.43 -2.27
N PRO A 119 1.16 4.54 -2.99
CA PRO A 119 0.43 5.79 -2.80
C PRO A 119 -1.08 5.60 -2.98
N VAL A 120 -1.87 6.21 -2.11
CA VAL A 120 -3.33 6.18 -2.13
C VAL A 120 -3.89 7.59 -1.92
N MET A 121 -5.13 7.81 -2.35
CA MET A 121 -5.86 9.03 -2.01
C MET A 121 -6.30 8.94 -0.55
N CYS A 122 -5.97 9.94 0.25
CA CYS A 122 -6.46 10.06 1.61
C CYS A 122 -7.95 10.47 1.54
N GLU A 123 -8.84 9.75 2.22
CA GLU A 123 -10.22 10.20 2.37
C GLU A 123 -10.26 11.42 3.30
N ASN A 124 -10.81 12.53 2.81
CA ASN A 124 -11.11 13.67 3.67
C ASN A 124 -12.33 13.27 4.51
N GLN A 125 -12.12 12.83 5.74
CA GLN A 125 -13.22 12.72 6.68
C GLN A 125 -13.79 14.12 6.89
N LYS A 126 -14.88 14.43 6.20
CA LYS A 126 -15.78 15.49 6.65
C LYS A 126 -16.38 14.97 7.94
N THR A 127 -15.77 15.31 9.07
CA THR A 127 -16.45 15.29 10.36
C THR A 127 -17.70 16.13 10.15
N SER A 128 -18.85 15.46 10.09
CA SER A 128 -20.13 16.15 10.26
C SER A 128 -20.06 16.72 11.68
N GLY A 129 -20.19 18.04 11.76
CA GLY A 129 -20.00 18.81 12.99
C GLY A 129 -20.97 18.48 14.10
#